data_AF-A0A1W1I2J2-F1
#
_entry.id   AF-A0A1W1I2J2-F1
#
_cell.length_a   1.000
_cell.length_b   1.000
_cell.length_c   1.000
_cell.angle_alpha   90.00
_cell.angle_beta   90.00
_cell.angle_gamma   90.00
#
_symmetry.space_group_name_H-M   'P 1'
#
loop_
_entity.id
_entity.type
_entity.pdbx_description
1 polymer ?
#
loop_
_entity_poly.entity_id
_entity_poly.type
_entity_poly.pdbx_seq_one_letter_code
_entity_poly.pdbx_strand_id
1 'polypeptide(L)'
;MAKEYATTVYAATAKFPRHEDYGLKSQMNRAANSIGLNIAEGSAQKSNKVFDYHLEIALGSTYEVVAGAFLAKDRVYITEPEHNKICTSIASGLPRVSMHSEILC
;
A
#
# COMPACT_ATOMS: atom_id res chain seq x y z
N MET A 1 7.78 -9.55 -5.00
CA MET A 1 6.41 -9.14 -4.58
C MET A 1 6.41 -7.92 -3.65
N ALA A 2 6.50 -8.03 -2.32
CA ALA A 2 6.32 -6.85 -1.43
C ALA A 2 7.37 -5.73 -1.63
N LYS A 3 8.64 -6.08 -1.83
CA LYS A 3 9.71 -5.12 -2.16
C LYS A 3 9.44 -4.34 -3.45
N GLU A 4 8.98 -5.03 -4.51
CA GLU A 4 8.68 -4.41 -5.81
C GLU A 4 7.45 -3.50 -5.73
N TYR A 5 6.48 -3.88 -4.90
CA TYR A 5 5.32 -3.06 -4.58
C TYR A 5 5.74 -1.74 -3.92
N ALA A 6 6.57 -1.81 -2.88
CA ALA A 6 7.11 -0.62 -2.24
C ALA A 6 7.86 0.28 -3.22
N THR A 7 8.72 -0.27 -4.08
CA THR A 7 9.41 0.50 -5.13
C THR A 7 8.42 1.22 -6.07
N THR A 8 7.31 0.56 -6.43
CA THR A 8 6.26 1.17 -7.27
C THR A 8 5.60 2.36 -6.58
N VAL A 9 5.28 2.23 -5.28
CA VAL A 9 4.71 3.31 -4.48
C VAL A 9 5.70 4.47 -4.36
N TYR A 10 6.96 4.19 -4.06
CA TYR A 10 8.01 5.22 -3.94
C TYR A 10 8.22 5.99 -5.25
N ALA A 11 8.19 5.29 -6.40
CA ALA A 11 8.30 5.93 -7.70
C ALA A 11 7.13 6.88 -8.00
N ALA A 12 5.91 6.52 -7.56
CA ALA A 12 4.74 7.37 -7.69
C ALA A 12 4.80 8.58 -6.73
N THR A 13 5.11 8.36 -5.45
CA THR A 13 5.15 9.42 -4.44
C THR A 13 6.31 10.39 -4.62
N ALA A 14 7.37 10.00 -5.33
CA ALA A 14 8.47 10.90 -5.71
C ALA A 14 8.01 12.10 -6.56
N LYS A 15 6.86 12.01 -7.22
CA LYS A 15 6.27 13.07 -8.07
C LYS A 15 5.46 14.09 -7.28
N PHE A 16 5.17 13.81 -6.01
CA PHE A 16 4.27 14.63 -5.22
C PHE A 16 4.93 15.99 -4.95
N PRO A 17 4.13 17.06 -4.84
CA PRO A 17 4.65 18.37 -4.50
C PRO A 17 5.30 18.36 -3.10
N ARG A 18 6.29 19.22 -2.90
CA ARG A 18 7.13 19.24 -1.68
C ARG A 18 6.33 19.39 -0.38
N HIS A 19 5.18 20.06 -0.40
CA HIS A 19 4.33 20.21 0.80
C HIS A 19 3.71 18.89 1.28
N GLU A 20 3.72 17.83 0.46
CA GLU A 20 3.26 16.50 0.85
C GLU A 20 4.35 15.64 1.50
N ASP A 21 5.61 16.11 1.59
CA ASP A 21 6.73 15.34 2.14
C ASP A 21 6.44 14.77 3.53
N TYR A 22 5.72 15.50 4.38
CA TYR A 22 5.24 15.06 5.70
C TYR A 22 3.73 14.73 5.71
N GLY A 23 3.06 14.85 4.57
CA GLY A 23 1.67 14.52 4.35
C GLY A 23 1.53 13.15 3.68
N LEU A 24 0.82 13.12 2.56
CA LEU A 24 0.41 11.91 1.86
C LEU A 24 1.61 11.06 1.40
N LYS A 25 2.70 11.70 0.95
CA LYS A 25 3.91 10.99 0.52
C LYS A 25 4.52 10.17 1.67
N SER A 26 4.67 10.75 2.85
CA SER A 26 5.21 10.02 4.01
C SER A 26 4.31 8.88 4.45
N GLN A 27 2.99 9.08 4.45
CA GLN A 27 2.01 8.07 4.87
C GLN A 27 2.03 6.87 3.92
N MET A 28 1.94 7.12 2.62
CA MET A 28 2.00 6.06 1.60
C MET A 28 3.32 5.29 1.63
N ASN A 29 4.45 5.99 1.77
CA ASN A 29 5.77 5.34 1.81
C ASN A 29 5.97 4.48 3.06
N ARG A 30 5.46 4.91 4.21
CA ARG A 30 5.49 4.12 5.46
C ARG A 30 4.58 2.90 5.37
N ALA A 31 3.36 3.07 4.88
CA ALA A 31 2.42 1.98 4.68
C ALA A 31 3.00 0.93 3.72
N ALA A 32 3.57 1.34 2.58
CA ALA A 32 4.16 0.42 1.61
C ALA A 32 5.33 -0.40 2.19
N ASN A 33 6.19 0.21 3.01
CA ASN A 33 7.25 -0.52 3.72
C ASN A 33 6.67 -1.47 4.77
N SER A 34 5.67 -1.03 5.53
CA SER A 34 5.01 -1.81 6.60
C SER A 34 4.47 -3.14 6.09
N ILE A 35 3.94 -3.19 4.85
CA ILE A 35 3.47 -4.43 4.22
C ILE A 35 4.58 -5.49 4.22
N GLY A 36 5.75 -5.15 3.65
CA GLY A 36 6.87 -6.09 3.55
C GLY A 36 7.49 -6.42 4.90
N LEU A 37 7.58 -5.44 5.80
CA LEU A 37 8.14 -5.63 7.14
C LEU A 37 7.29 -6.58 7.99
N ASN A 38 5.96 -6.40 7.99
CA ASN A 38 5.07 -7.29 8.73
C ASN A 38 5.03 -8.70 8.15
N ILE A 39 5.03 -8.86 6.83
CA ILE A 39 5.13 -10.20 6.22
C ILE A 39 6.42 -10.90 6.66
N ALA A 40 7.56 -10.20 6.62
CA ALA A 40 8.84 -10.76 7.04
C ALA A 40 8.86 -11.11 8.54
N GLU A 41 8.40 -10.19 9.39
CA GLU A 41 8.33 -10.40 10.83
C GLU A 41 7.41 -11.56 11.20
N GLY A 42 6.23 -11.63 10.59
CA GLY A 42 5.28 -12.72 10.75
C GLY A 42 5.83 -14.07 10.29
N SER A 43 6.59 -14.10 9.20
CA SER A 43 7.21 -15.34 8.68
C SER A 43 8.30 -15.91 9.60
N ALA A 44 8.87 -15.09 10.48
CA ALA A 44 9.83 -15.53 11.49
C ALA A 44 9.16 -16.11 12.75
N GLN A 45 7.82 -16.02 12.88
CA GLN A 45 7.09 -16.46 14.06
C GLN A 45 6.86 -17.97 14.07
N LYS A 46 6.84 -18.56 15.27
CA LYS A 46 6.64 -20.01 15.46
C LYS A 46 5.18 -20.46 15.41
N SER A 47 4.24 -19.52 15.53
CA SER A 47 2.80 -19.80 15.66
C SER A 47 2.04 -19.15 14.51
N ASN A 48 1.16 -19.93 13.87
CA ASN A 48 0.27 -19.44 12.81
C ASN A 48 -0.57 -18.25 13.29
N LYS A 49 -1.05 -18.25 14.54
CA LYS A 49 -1.84 -17.14 15.09
C LYS A 49 -1.08 -15.81 15.07
N VAL A 50 0.23 -15.84 15.37
CA VAL A 50 1.05 -14.62 15.36
C VAL A 50 1.37 -14.22 13.92
N PHE A 51 1.58 -15.19 13.04
CA PHE A 51 1.74 -14.92 11.62
C PHE A 51 0.49 -14.26 11.03
N ASP A 52 -0.70 -14.78 11.32
CA ASP A 52 -1.99 -14.23 10.87
C ASP A 52 -2.18 -12.79 11.33
N TYR A 53 -1.83 -12.48 12.58
CA TYR A 53 -1.87 -11.11 13.10
C TYR A 53 -0.99 -10.14 12.28
N HIS A 54 0.23 -10.54 11.93
CA HIS A 54 1.08 -9.71 11.07
C HIS A 54 0.54 -9.59 9.63
N LEU A 55 -0.11 -10.63 9.10
CA LEU A 55 -0.79 -10.56 7.81
C LEU A 55 -1.97 -9.58 7.83
N GLU A 56 -2.72 -9.50 8.94
CA GLU A 56 -3.79 -8.51 9.12
C GLU A 56 -3.23 -7.08 9.13
N ILE A 57 -2.08 -6.86 9.79
CA ILE A 57 -1.41 -5.54 9.76
C ILE A 57 -0.95 -5.20 8.33
N ALA A 58 -0.31 -6.15 7.63
CA ALA A 58 0.12 -5.96 6.25
C ALA A 58 -1.07 -5.64 5.33
N LEU A 59 -2.22 -6.28 5.55
CA LEU A 59 -3.47 -6.00 4.83
C LEU A 59 -3.99 -4.59 5.15
N GLY A 60 -3.95 -4.16 6.42
CA GLY A 60 -4.30 -2.78 6.82
C GLY A 60 -3.43 -1.74 6.09
N SER A 61 -2.11 -1.91 6.12
CA SER A 61 -1.19 -1.02 5.39
C SER A 61 -1.40 -1.06 3.87
N THR A 62 -1.87 -2.17 3.32
CA THR A 62 -2.24 -2.27 1.90
C THR A 62 -3.42 -1.35 1.58
N TYR A 63 -4.45 -1.34 2.43
CA TYR A 63 -5.59 -0.43 2.25
C TYR A 63 -5.20 1.04 2.39
N GLU A 64 -4.27 1.38 3.28
CA GLU A 64 -3.74 2.74 3.40
C GLU A 64 -3.07 3.22 2.10
N VAL A 65 -2.26 2.36 1.45
CA VAL A 65 -1.65 2.71 0.16
C VAL A 65 -2.71 2.90 -0.92
N VAL A 66 -3.73 2.04 -0.98
CA VAL A 66 -4.83 2.15 -1.97
C VAL A 66 -5.61 3.45 -1.77
N ALA A 67 -6.04 3.74 -0.54
CA ALA A 67 -6.74 4.99 -0.23
C ALA A 67 -5.86 6.21 -0.56
N GLY A 68 -4.57 6.15 -0.26
CA GLY A 68 -3.62 7.19 -0.63
C GLY A 68 -3.48 7.38 -2.15
N ALA A 69 -3.55 6.30 -2.93
CA ALA A 69 -3.51 6.37 -4.40
C ALA A 69 -4.75 7.07 -4.98
N PHE A 70 -5.94 6.83 -4.43
CA PHE A 70 -7.16 7.58 -4.80
C PHE A 70 -6.99 9.07 -4.52
N LEU A 71 -6.56 9.43 -3.30
CA LEU A 71 -6.30 10.83 -2.95
C LEU A 71 -5.25 11.49 -3.85
N ALA A 72 -4.18 10.77 -4.18
CA ALA A 72 -3.13 11.25 -5.07
C ALA A 72 -3.63 11.47 -6.51
N LYS A 73 -4.52 10.59 -6.99
CA LYS A 73 -5.16 10.71 -8.31
C LYS A 73 -6.10 11.92 -8.34
N ASP A 74 -6.95 12.11 -7.34
CA ASP A 74 -7.89 13.24 -7.25
C ASP A 74 -7.17 14.59 -7.18
N ARG A 75 -6.00 14.62 -6.52
CA ARG A 75 -5.12 15.79 -6.46
C ARG A 75 -4.21 15.95 -7.69
N VAL A 76 -4.34 15.07 -8.68
CA VAL A 76 -3.56 15.08 -9.93
C VAL A 76 -2.04 14.95 -9.69
N TYR A 77 -1.64 14.24 -8.63
CA TYR A 77 -0.24 13.94 -8.35
C TYR A 77 0.27 12.71 -9.13
N ILE A 78 -0.65 11.84 -9.54
CA ILE A 78 -0.39 10.65 -10.35
C ILE A 78 -1.41 10.53 -11.47
N THR A 79 -1.03 9.80 -12.52
CA THR A 79 -1.90 9.51 -13.67
C THR A 79 -2.79 8.29 -13.41
N GLU A 80 -3.86 8.13 -14.21
CA GLU A 80 -4.74 6.95 -14.17
C GLU A 80 -3.97 5.62 -14.32
N PRO A 81 -3.01 5.47 -15.26
CA PRO A 81 -2.23 4.24 -15.34
C PRO A 81 -1.40 3.95 -14.09
N GLU A 82 -0.87 4.98 -13.43
CA GLU A 82 -0.09 4.81 -12.20
C GLU A 82 -0.97 4.41 -11.02
N HIS A 83 -2.13 5.05 -10.88
CA HIS A 83 -3.16 4.66 -9.93
C HIS A 83 -3.54 3.19 -10.11
N ASN A 84 -3.87 2.78 -11.34
CA ASN A 84 -4.27 1.41 -11.63
C ASN A 84 -3.13 0.42 -11.35
N LYS A 85 -1.89 0.79 -11.67
CA LYS A 85 -0.72 -0.03 -11.35
C LYS A 85 -0.60 -0.25 -9.83
N ILE A 86 -0.79 0.78 -9.01
CA ILE A 86 -0.73 0.66 -7.54
C ILE A 86 -1.87 -0.23 -7.02
N CYS A 87 -3.09 -0.07 -7.54
CA CYS A 87 -4.25 -0.83 -7.07
C CYS A 87 -4.25 -2.30 -7.53
N THR A 88 -3.76 -2.61 -8.74
CA THR A 88 -3.75 -3.99 -9.28
C THR A 88 -2.57 -4.82 -8.77
N SER A 89 -1.42 -4.20 -8.45
CA SER A 89 -0.22 -4.93 -8.00
C SER A 89 -0.39 -5.68 -6.66
N ILE A 90 -1.49 -5.42 -5.95
CA ILE A 90 -1.86 -6.09 -4.70
C ILE A 90 -2.60 -7.43 -4.96
N ALA A 91 -3.30 -7.54 -6.10
CA ALA A 91 -4.26 -8.62 -6.36
C ALA A 91 -3.62 -10.02 -6.49
N SER A 92 -2.30 -10.11 -6.66
CA SER A 92 -1.61 -11.39 -6.85
C SER A 92 -1.20 -12.12 -5.55
N GLY A 93 -1.43 -11.54 -4.36
CA GLY A 93 -0.87 -12.08 -3.11
C GLY A 93 -1.79 -12.16 -1.88
N LEU A 94 -2.95 -11.49 -1.87
CA LEU A 94 -3.84 -11.46 -0.71
C LEU A 94 -5.29 -11.78 -1.11
N PRO A 95 -5.88 -12.90 -0.65
CA PRO A 95 -7.17 -13.41 -1.14
C PRO A 95 -8.41 -12.55 -0.78
N ARG A 96 -8.25 -11.45 -0.05
CA ARG A 96 -9.35 -10.58 0.42
C ARG A 96 -9.33 -9.15 -0.13
N VAL A 97 -8.55 -8.87 -1.17
CA VAL A 97 -8.54 -7.54 -1.81
C VAL A 97 -9.47 -7.53 -3.03
N SER A 98 -10.73 -7.95 -2.85
CA SER A 98 -11.78 -7.54 -3.78
C SER A 98 -12.25 -6.16 -3.35
N MET A 99 -11.78 -5.13 -4.05
CA MET A 99 -12.16 -3.73 -3.88
C MET A 99 -13.69 -3.61 -3.71
N HIS A 100 -14.15 -3.29 -2.50
CA HIS A 100 -15.46 -2.65 -2.36
C HIS A 100 -15.23 -1.19 -2.74
N SER A 101 -15.59 -0.87 -3.98
CA SER A 101 -15.59 0.47 -4.57
C SER A 101 -16.52 1.47 -3.86
N GLU A 102 -17.19 1.06 -2.77
CA GLU A 102 -18.24 1.81 -2.08
C GLU A 102 -17.75 2.54 -0.81
N ILE A 103 -16.49 2.35 -0.38
CA ILE A 103 -15.97 2.99 0.85
C ILE A 103 -15.14 4.27 0.57
N LEU A 104 -14.79 4.50 -0.70
CA LEU A 104 -13.91 5.62 -1.10
C LEU A 104 -14.51 6.51 -2.20
N CYS A 105 -15.82 6.37 -2.47
CA CYS A 105 -16.59 7.27 -3.33
C CYS A 105 -17.64 8.02 -2.50
#